data_AF-A0A0A9WW11-F1
#
_entry.id   AF-A0A0A9WW11-F1
#
_cell.length_a   1.000
_cell.length_b   1.000
_cell.length_c   1.000
_cell.angle_alpha   90.00
_cell.angle_beta   90.00
_cell.angle_gamma   90.00
#
_symmetry.space_group_name_H-M   'P 1'
#
loop_
_entity.id
_entity.type
_entity.pdbx_description
1 polymer ?
#
loop_
_entity_poly.entity_id
_entity_poly.type
_entity_poly.pdbx_seq_one_letter_code
_entity_poly.pdbx_strand_id
1 'polypeptide(L)'
;MGALGLMILFVGFLATGATRHRVYRAWSARVGGRISCAVFMSITYVLQLGWIVMFIFLIIVTVFYTIFWALCSSERVQNKQCIDFTQFDFMFPQGTRREDMEVCHPQEIKLFCKDYVEKAEVMFILASFACMLVILSLVHYLMCLSANYAHIRDHEKLPELQELQNLNDLEGLTESKDRF
;
A
#
# COMPACT_ATOMS: atom_id res chain seq x y z
N MET A 1 14.61 -4.67 5.55
CA MET A 1 13.30 -4.09 5.16
C MET A 1 13.02 -2.74 5.83
N GLY A 2 13.36 -2.53 7.11
CA GLY A 2 13.22 -1.21 7.76
C GLY A 2 14.00 -0.06 7.09
N ALA A 3 15.18 -0.33 6.52
CA ALA A 3 15.96 0.69 5.81
C ALA A 3 15.27 1.23 4.53
N LEU A 4 14.52 0.39 3.81
CA LEU A 4 13.73 0.82 2.65
C LEU A 4 12.51 1.64 3.09
N GLY A 5 11.86 1.24 4.19
CA GLY A 5 10.79 2.03 4.80
C GLY A 5 11.27 3.40 5.29
N LEU A 6 12.46 3.47 5.91
CA LEU A 6 13.10 4.73 6.31
C LEU A 6 13.50 5.58 5.10
N MET A 7 14.04 4.99 4.03
CA MET A 7 14.33 5.72 2.79
C MET A 7 13.07 6.31 2.17
N ILE A 8 11.97 5.54 2.11
CA ILE A 8 10.69 6.02 1.56
C ILE A 8 10.07 7.10 2.46
N LEU A 9 10.17 6.95 3.78
CA LEU A 9 9.78 7.99 4.75
C LEU A 9 10.63 9.26 4.58
N PHE A 10 11.94 9.12 4.41
CA PHE A 10 12.85 10.26 4.23
C PHE A 10 12.59 11.00 2.92
N VAL A 11 12.37 10.26 1.83
CA VAL A 11 11.93 10.81 0.54
C VAL A 11 10.55 11.47 0.66
N GLY A 12 9.63 10.88 1.45
CA GLY A 12 8.32 11.47 1.76
C GLY A 12 8.41 12.78 2.55
N PHE A 13 9.25 12.83 3.59
CA PHE A 13 9.51 14.05 4.37
C PHE A 13 10.15 15.15 3.51
N LEU A 14 11.12 14.79 2.68
CA LEU A 14 11.77 15.72 1.75
C LEU A 14 10.80 16.23 0.66
N ALA A 15 9.81 15.45 0.26
CA ALA A 15 8.76 15.86 -0.66
C ALA A 15 7.69 16.77 -0.02
N THR A 16 7.48 16.68 1.31
CA THR A 16 6.38 17.36 2.01
C THR A 16 6.81 18.67 2.70
N GLY A 17 8.10 18.88 2.98
CA GLY A 17 8.53 19.96 3.89
C GLY A 17 9.49 20.98 3.28
N ALA A 18 8.97 22.12 2.82
CA ALA A 18 9.61 23.45 2.91
C ALA A 18 11.05 23.67 2.37
N THR A 19 11.72 22.71 1.74
CA THR A 19 13.04 22.91 1.09
C THR A 19 12.96 23.75 -0.18
N ARG A 20 11.75 24.17 -0.57
CA ARG A 20 11.51 25.08 -1.69
C ARG A 20 11.84 26.54 -1.37
N HIS A 21 11.85 26.96 -0.10
CA HIS A 21 11.89 28.39 0.22
C HIS A 21 13.30 29.02 0.24
N ARG A 22 14.38 28.23 0.36
CA ARG A 22 15.75 28.80 0.44
C ARG A 22 16.60 28.67 -0.83
N VAL A 23 16.33 27.72 -1.73
CA VAL A 23 17.32 27.38 -2.78
C VAL A 23 16.92 27.80 -4.19
N TYR A 24 15.64 28.01 -4.51
CA TYR A 24 15.26 28.30 -5.90
C TYR A 24 14.42 29.56 -6.06
N ARG A 25 15.13 30.67 -6.31
CA ARG A 25 14.57 31.96 -6.75
C ARG A 25 14.23 31.99 -8.26
N ALA A 26 14.29 30.86 -8.96
CA ALA A 26 14.22 30.77 -10.42
C ALA A 26 13.00 30.00 -10.94
N TRP A 27 12.44 30.48 -12.07
CA TRP A 27 11.27 29.93 -12.79
C TRP A 27 11.33 28.40 -13.02
N SER A 28 12.52 27.80 -13.19
CA SER A 28 12.69 26.35 -13.39
C SER A 28 12.29 25.49 -12.18
N ALA A 29 12.28 26.05 -10.97
CA ALA A 29 11.87 25.30 -9.77
C ALA A 29 10.37 25.24 -9.55
N ARG A 30 9.61 26.16 -10.15
CA ARG A 30 8.14 26.06 -10.21
C ARG A 30 7.70 24.86 -11.05
N VAL A 31 8.42 24.61 -12.15
CA VAL A 31 8.20 23.46 -13.06
C VAL A 31 8.69 22.14 -12.42
N GLY A 32 9.86 22.16 -11.76
CA GLY A 32 10.41 21.00 -11.06
C GLY A 32 9.51 20.46 -9.93
N GLY A 33 8.84 21.36 -9.19
CA GLY A 33 7.92 20.97 -8.12
C GLY A 33 6.69 20.18 -8.61
N ARG A 34 6.19 20.46 -9.82
CA ARG A 34 5.03 19.74 -10.40
C ARG A 34 5.40 18.38 -10.94
N ILE A 35 6.47 18.32 -11.72
CA ILE A 35 6.97 17.06 -12.28
C ILE A 35 7.34 16.13 -11.12
N SER A 36 8.01 16.67 -10.10
CA SER A 36 8.33 15.92 -8.88
C SER A 36 7.07 15.43 -8.15
N CYS A 37 6.08 16.29 -7.90
CA CYS A 37 4.84 15.90 -7.22
C CYS A 37 4.01 14.87 -8.02
N ALA A 38 3.92 15.04 -9.35
CA ALA A 38 3.24 14.11 -10.25
C ALA A 38 3.93 12.73 -10.26
N VAL A 39 5.26 12.71 -10.37
CA VAL A 39 6.06 11.47 -10.32
C VAL A 39 5.90 10.78 -8.97
N PHE A 40 5.95 11.51 -7.85
CA PHE A 40 5.74 10.91 -6.53
C PHE A 40 4.31 10.39 -6.34
N MET A 41 3.30 11.05 -6.86
CA MET A 41 1.92 10.53 -6.87
C MET A 41 1.84 9.23 -7.67
N SER A 42 2.41 9.18 -8.87
CA SER A 42 2.42 7.96 -9.70
C SER A 42 3.15 6.81 -9.00
N ILE A 43 4.33 7.04 -8.42
CA ILE A 43 5.10 6.02 -7.69
C ILE A 43 4.29 5.52 -6.48
N THR A 44 3.72 6.43 -5.69
CA THR A 44 2.92 6.09 -4.51
C THR A 44 1.70 5.26 -4.90
N TYR A 45 1.06 5.58 -6.03
CA TYR A 45 -0.10 4.84 -6.53
C TYR A 45 0.24 3.41 -6.96
N VAL A 46 1.35 3.23 -7.68
CA VAL A 46 1.85 1.89 -8.06
C VAL A 46 2.23 1.08 -6.81
N LEU A 47 2.91 1.72 -5.86
CA LEU A 47 3.27 1.10 -4.59
C LEU A 47 2.02 0.67 -3.82
N GLN A 48 1.01 1.55 -3.72
CA GLN A 48 -0.28 1.26 -3.09
C GLN A 48 -0.96 0.03 -3.72
N LEU A 49 -0.99 -0.06 -5.06
CA LEU A 49 -1.55 -1.22 -5.75
C LEU A 49 -0.79 -2.51 -5.38
N GLY A 50 0.54 -2.44 -5.33
CA GLY A 50 1.37 -3.57 -4.90
C GLY A 50 1.08 -4.03 -3.47
N TRP A 51 0.94 -3.10 -2.52
CA TRP A 51 0.59 -3.43 -1.14
C TRP A 51 -0.82 -4.00 -1.00
N ILE A 52 -1.79 -3.53 -1.80
CA ILE A 52 -3.14 -4.11 -1.81
C ILE A 52 -3.11 -5.57 -2.29
N VAL A 53 -2.38 -5.87 -3.36
CA VAL A 53 -2.24 -7.26 -3.86
C VAL A 53 -1.58 -8.14 -2.80
N MET A 54 -0.51 -7.65 -2.17
CA MET A 54 0.16 -8.38 -1.09
C MET A 54 -0.78 -8.60 0.11
N PHE A 55 -1.59 -7.60 0.47
CA PHE A 55 -2.57 -7.71 1.54
C PHE A 55 -3.62 -8.79 1.26
N ILE A 56 -4.15 -8.84 0.03
CA ILE A 56 -5.11 -9.87 -0.38
C ILE A 56 -4.47 -11.27 -0.22
N PHE A 57 -3.24 -11.43 -0.68
CA PHE A 57 -2.51 -12.70 -0.53
C PHE A 57 -2.32 -13.08 0.95
N LEU A 58 -1.91 -12.13 1.80
CA LEU A 58 -1.77 -12.37 3.24
C LEU A 58 -3.10 -12.78 3.87
N ILE A 59 -4.22 -12.13 3.53
CA ILE A 59 -5.54 -12.50 4.05
C ILE A 59 -5.91 -13.94 3.65
N ILE A 60 -5.66 -14.34 2.40
CA ILE A 60 -5.91 -15.71 1.95
C ILE A 60 -5.13 -16.70 2.81
N VAL A 61 -3.82 -16.46 2.99
CA VAL A 61 -2.95 -17.34 3.80
C VAL A 61 -3.41 -17.38 5.26
N THR A 62 -3.77 -16.23 5.85
CA THR A 62 -4.31 -16.16 7.21
C THR A 62 -5.58 -17.00 7.35
N VAL A 63 -6.49 -16.95 6.37
CA VAL A 63 -7.71 -17.77 6.38
C VAL A 63 -7.37 -19.26 6.33
N PHE A 64 -6.42 -19.69 5.50
CA PHE A 64 -5.97 -21.09 5.49
C PHE A 64 -5.45 -21.54 6.86
N TYR A 65 -4.59 -20.75 7.51
CA TYR A 65 -4.09 -21.08 8.85
C TYR A 65 -5.18 -21.04 9.93
N THR A 66 -6.17 -20.15 9.83
CA THR A 66 -7.31 -20.14 10.77
C THR A 66 -8.17 -21.39 10.65
N ILE A 67 -8.30 -21.97 9.44
CA ILE A 67 -9.01 -23.25 9.24
C ILE A 67 -8.22 -24.38 9.89
N PHE A 68 -6.89 -24.42 9.71
CA PHE A 68 -6.04 -25.42 10.37
C PHE A 68 -6.04 -25.28 11.88
N TRP A 69 -6.10 -24.05 12.41
CA TRP A 69 -6.25 -23.80 13.83
C TRP A 69 -7.57 -24.34 14.36
N ALA A 70 -8.68 -24.07 13.66
CA ALA A 70 -10.00 -24.62 14.01
C ALA A 70 -10.03 -26.15 13.96
N LEU A 71 -9.33 -26.77 12.99
CA LEU A 71 -9.16 -28.22 12.91
C LEU A 71 -8.42 -28.76 14.14
N CYS A 72 -7.31 -28.12 14.53
CA CYS A 72 -6.53 -28.47 15.72
C CYS A 72 -7.31 -28.28 17.03
N SER A 73 -8.24 -27.33 17.09
CA SER A 73 -9.13 -27.10 18.23
C SER A 73 -10.32 -28.07 18.29
N SER A 74 -10.53 -28.90 17.26
CA SER A 74 -11.66 -29.82 17.24
C SER A 74 -11.51 -30.95 18.27
N GLU A 75 -12.64 -31.38 18.84
CA GLU A 75 -12.66 -32.42 19.89
C GLU A 75 -12.08 -33.76 19.41
N ARG A 76 -12.19 -34.05 18.11
CA ARG A 76 -11.57 -35.23 17.48
C ARG A 76 -10.06 -35.24 17.63
N VAL A 77 -9.39 -34.14 17.27
CA VAL A 77 -7.93 -34.02 17.32
C VAL A 77 -7.43 -33.90 18.76
N GLN A 78 -8.18 -33.21 19.62
CA GLN A 78 -7.88 -33.12 21.05
C GLN A 78 -7.95 -34.50 21.75
N ASN A 79 -8.86 -35.37 21.32
CA ASN A 79 -8.96 -36.77 21.76
C ASN A 79 -7.93 -37.71 21.09
N LYS A 80 -6.87 -37.14 20.49
CA LYS A 80 -5.78 -37.88 19.82
C LYS A 80 -6.23 -38.76 18.64
N GLN A 81 -7.33 -38.41 17.98
CA GLN A 81 -7.62 -39.01 16.68
C GLN A 81 -6.67 -38.43 15.62
N CYS A 82 -6.34 -39.26 14.64
CA CYS A 82 -5.50 -38.87 13.52
C CYS A 82 -6.12 -37.73 12.70
N ILE A 83 -5.28 -36.83 12.21
CA ILE A 83 -5.66 -35.83 11.22
C ILE A 83 -5.49 -36.46 9.84
N ASP A 84 -6.58 -36.59 9.10
CA ASP A 84 -6.59 -37.20 7.77
C ASP A 84 -6.63 -36.12 6.68
N PHE A 85 -5.57 -36.06 5.86
CA PHE A 85 -5.44 -35.16 4.71
C PHE A 85 -5.74 -35.83 3.37
N THR A 86 -6.29 -37.05 3.33
CA THR A 86 -6.69 -37.73 2.08
C THR A 86 -7.69 -36.93 1.26
N GLN A 87 -8.49 -36.05 1.88
CA GLN A 87 -9.36 -35.09 1.19
C GLN A 87 -8.59 -34.08 0.30
N PHE A 88 -7.29 -33.89 0.58
CA PHE A 88 -6.38 -33.03 -0.18
C PHE A 88 -5.37 -33.84 -1.01
N ASP A 89 -5.67 -35.09 -1.34
CA ASP A 89 -4.80 -35.98 -2.16
C ASP A 89 -4.31 -35.32 -3.46
N PHE A 90 -5.12 -34.42 -4.06
CA PHE A 90 -4.73 -33.66 -5.26
C PHE A 90 -3.51 -32.74 -5.07
N MET A 91 -3.18 -32.38 -3.83
CA MET A 91 -2.05 -31.52 -3.49
C MET A 91 -0.74 -32.32 -3.31
N PHE A 92 -0.84 -33.64 -3.14
CA PHE A 92 0.30 -34.52 -2.94
C PHE A 92 0.86 -35.06 -4.27
N PRO A 93 2.16 -35.36 -4.36
CA PRO A 93 2.77 -35.99 -5.54
C PRO A 93 2.11 -37.34 -5.89
N GLN A 94 2.13 -37.71 -7.18
CA GLN A 94 1.60 -39.00 -7.62
C GLN A 94 2.36 -40.17 -6.96
N GLY A 95 1.64 -41.06 -6.29
CA GLY A 95 2.20 -42.23 -5.60
C GLY A 95 2.47 -42.05 -4.10
N THR A 96 2.01 -40.96 -3.50
CA THR A 96 2.07 -40.76 -2.04
C THR A 96 1.22 -41.81 -1.32
N ARG A 97 1.77 -42.46 -0.29
CA ARG A 97 1.05 -43.51 0.45
C ARG A 97 0.03 -42.88 1.39
N ARG A 98 -1.06 -43.60 1.67
CA ARG A 98 -2.11 -43.11 2.59
C ARG A 98 -1.59 -42.85 4.00
N GLU A 99 -0.65 -43.66 4.46
CA GLU A 99 0.03 -43.48 5.75
C GLU A 99 0.81 -42.17 5.86
N ASP A 100 1.30 -41.60 4.76
CA ASP A 100 2.02 -40.32 4.75
C ASP A 100 1.07 -39.10 4.68
N MET A 101 -0.22 -39.34 4.44
CA MET A 101 -1.28 -38.31 4.39
C MET A 101 -2.07 -38.21 5.69
N GLU A 102 -1.74 -39.04 6.69
CA GLU A 102 -2.38 -39.05 7.99
C GLU A 102 -1.37 -38.68 9.09
N VAL A 103 -1.73 -37.74 9.96
CA VAL A 103 -0.91 -37.37 11.12
C VAL A 103 -1.54 -37.98 12.36
N CYS A 104 -0.99 -39.12 12.80
CA CYS A 104 -1.52 -39.91 13.91
C CYS A 104 -0.70 -39.82 15.20
N HIS A 105 0.61 -39.59 15.13
CA HIS A 105 1.44 -39.65 16.33
C HIS A 105 1.17 -38.43 17.23
N PRO A 106 0.98 -38.61 18.55
CA PRO A 106 0.70 -37.51 19.46
C PRO A 106 1.77 -36.40 19.46
N GLN A 107 3.02 -36.78 19.20
CA GLN A 107 4.14 -35.85 19.08
C GLN A 107 4.04 -35.01 17.80
N GLU A 108 3.67 -35.63 16.68
CA GLU A 108 3.51 -34.96 15.39
C GLU A 108 2.30 -34.02 15.37
N ILE A 109 1.18 -34.44 15.98
CA ILE A 109 -0.01 -33.59 16.14
C ILE A 109 0.32 -32.35 16.97
N LYS A 110 1.07 -32.51 18.08
CA LYS A 110 1.49 -31.38 18.92
C LYS A 110 2.43 -30.45 18.15
N LEU A 111 3.39 -31.00 17.42
CA LEU A 111 4.33 -30.23 16.62
C LEU A 111 3.59 -29.44 15.52
N PHE A 112 2.68 -30.07 14.79
CA PHE A 112 1.86 -29.43 13.76
C PHE A 112 0.99 -28.32 14.34
N CYS A 113 0.15 -28.62 15.32
CA CYS A 113 -0.83 -27.67 15.83
C CYS A 113 -0.19 -26.51 16.61
N LYS A 114 0.85 -26.79 17.42
CA LYS A 114 1.42 -25.80 18.33
C LYS A 114 2.65 -25.08 17.76
N ASP A 115 3.57 -25.81 17.14
CA ASP A 115 4.82 -25.21 16.65
C ASP A 115 4.66 -24.61 15.25
N TYR A 116 3.79 -25.15 14.41
CA TYR A 116 3.57 -24.62 13.07
C TYR A 116 2.31 -23.77 12.98
N VAL A 117 1.11 -24.33 13.22
CA VAL A 117 -0.15 -23.63 12.96
C VAL A 117 -0.34 -22.41 13.87
N GLU A 118 -0.23 -22.56 15.19
CA GLU A 118 -0.37 -21.44 16.16
C GLU A 118 0.57 -20.28 15.85
N LYS A 119 1.86 -20.60 15.67
CA LYS A 119 2.89 -19.59 15.46
C LYS A 119 2.73 -18.91 14.10
N ALA A 120 2.42 -19.67 13.05
CA ALA A 120 2.20 -19.12 11.72
C ALA A 120 0.97 -18.20 11.71
N GLU A 121 -0.16 -18.62 12.28
CA GLU A 121 -1.38 -17.83 12.34
C GLU A 121 -1.15 -16.47 12.99
N VAL A 122 -0.55 -16.45 14.20
CA VAL A 122 -0.26 -15.19 14.91
C VAL A 122 0.66 -14.28 14.10
N MET A 123 1.70 -14.83 13.48
CA MET A 123 2.62 -14.06 12.64
C MET A 123 1.92 -13.47 11.40
N PHE A 124 1.04 -14.24 10.75
CA PHE A 124 0.29 -13.77 9.59
C PHE A 124 -0.76 -12.71 9.97
N ILE A 125 -1.45 -12.84 11.11
CA ILE A 125 -2.37 -11.81 11.61
C ILE A 125 -1.61 -10.50 11.87
N LEU A 126 -0.46 -10.56 12.54
CA LEU A 126 0.38 -9.38 12.79
C LEU A 126 0.89 -8.76 11.49
N ALA A 127 1.30 -9.59 10.52
CA ALA A 127 1.71 -9.13 9.20
C ALA A 127 0.57 -8.46 8.42
N SER A 128 -0.65 -9.00 8.49
CA SER A 128 -1.85 -8.40 7.90
C SER A 128 -2.13 -7.03 8.52
N PHE A 129 -2.07 -6.90 9.84
CA PHE A 129 -2.26 -5.62 10.52
C PHE A 129 -1.19 -4.59 10.13
N ALA A 130 0.08 -5.00 10.09
CA ALA A 130 1.17 -4.13 9.65
C ALA A 130 0.98 -3.67 8.19
N CYS A 131 0.59 -4.58 7.29
CA CYS A 131 0.31 -4.26 5.90
C CYS A 131 -0.87 -3.28 5.77
N MET A 132 -1.93 -3.45 6.58
CA MET A 132 -3.05 -2.51 6.64
C MET A 132 -2.58 -1.09 7.04
N LEU A 133 -1.71 -0.97 8.04
CA LEU A 133 -1.14 0.32 8.44
C LEU A 133 -0.32 0.98 7.32
N VAL A 134 0.45 0.20 6.56
CA VAL A 134 1.19 0.71 5.40
C VAL A 134 0.24 1.25 4.33
N ILE A 135 -0.81 0.50 3.99
CA ILE A 135 -1.85 0.92 3.04
C ILE A 135 -2.51 2.22 3.51
N LEU A 136 -2.90 2.32 4.78
CA LEU A 136 -3.50 3.54 5.34
C LEU A 136 -2.55 4.73 5.27
N SER A 137 -1.26 4.53 5.60
CA SER A 137 -0.22 5.56 5.51
C SER A 137 -0.03 6.05 4.09
N LEU A 138 -0.01 5.15 3.09
CA LEU A 138 0.14 5.51 1.68
C LEU A 138 -1.08 6.27 1.15
N VAL A 139 -2.29 5.92 1.58
CA VAL A 139 -3.52 6.69 1.25
C VAL A 139 -3.45 8.10 1.82
N HIS A 140 -3.05 8.26 3.08
CA HIS A 140 -2.90 9.58 3.69
C HIS A 140 -1.83 10.40 2.97
N TYR A 141 -0.71 9.76 2.61
CA TYR A 141 0.34 10.41 1.85
C TYR A 141 -0.14 10.87 0.45
N LEU A 142 -0.90 10.04 -0.25
CA LEU A 142 -1.50 10.40 -1.54
C LEU A 142 -2.50 11.55 -1.41
N MET A 143 -3.29 11.61 -0.33
CA MET A 143 -4.20 12.72 -0.04
C MET A 143 -3.43 14.04 0.17
N CYS A 144 -2.32 14.01 0.91
CA CYS A 144 -1.46 15.19 1.10
C CYS A 144 -0.83 15.64 -0.23
N LEU A 145 -0.33 14.70 -1.03
CA LEU A 145 0.25 15.02 -2.33
C LEU A 145 -0.78 15.60 -3.30
N SER A 146 -2.01 15.08 -3.33
CA SER A 146 -3.06 15.59 -4.21
C SER A 146 -3.52 16.99 -3.83
N ALA A 147 -3.63 17.29 -2.52
CA ALA A 147 -3.90 18.64 -2.03
C ALA A 147 -2.78 19.61 -2.41
N ASN A 148 -1.51 19.22 -2.23
CA ASN A 148 -0.36 20.03 -2.62
C ASN A 148 -0.31 20.26 -4.14
N TYR A 149 -0.64 19.25 -4.94
CA TYR A 149 -0.70 19.37 -6.40
C TYR A 149 -1.82 20.31 -6.84
N ALA A 150 -3.01 20.20 -6.27
CA ALA A 150 -4.13 21.11 -6.54
C ALA A 150 -3.77 22.56 -6.19
N HIS A 151 -3.20 22.79 -5.00
CA HIS A 151 -2.75 24.11 -4.59
C HIS A 151 -1.71 24.69 -5.57
N ILE A 152 -0.68 23.93 -5.97
CA ILE A 152 0.33 24.40 -6.94
C ILE A 152 -0.28 24.68 -8.32
N ARG A 153 -1.29 23.91 -8.74
CA ARG A 153 -2.01 24.12 -10.00
C ARG A 153 -2.86 25.39 -9.95
N ASP A 154 -3.57 25.62 -8.85
CA ASP A 154 -4.47 26.77 -8.70
C ASP A 154 -3.69 28.09 -8.61
N HIS A 155 -2.51 28.09 -7.98
CA HIS A 155 -1.60 29.26 -7.94
C HIS A 155 -1.03 29.69 -9.30
N GLU A 156 -1.13 28.86 -10.35
CA GLU A 156 -0.74 29.27 -11.72
C GLU A 156 -1.91 29.82 -12.51
N LYS A 157 -3.10 29.26 -12.31
CA LYS A 157 -4.29 29.80 -12.96
C LYS A 157 -4.56 31.24 -12.54
N LEU A 158 -4.21 31.62 -11.31
CA LEU A 158 -4.34 33.01 -10.85
C LEU A 158 -3.55 34.04 -11.70
N PRO A 159 -2.23 33.90 -11.90
CA PRO A 159 -1.47 34.82 -12.75
C PRO A 159 -1.89 34.74 -14.23
N GLU A 160 -2.23 33.57 -14.77
CA GLU A 160 -2.77 33.47 -16.15
C GLU A 160 -4.08 34.25 -16.30
N LEU A 161 -4.98 34.16 -15.31
CA LEU A 161 -6.23 34.93 -15.29
C LEU A 161 -5.98 36.44 -15.13
N GLN A 162 -4.99 36.85 -14.33
CA GLN A 162 -4.61 38.25 -14.20
C GLN A 162 -4.01 38.83 -15.48
N GLU A 163 -3.17 38.07 -16.19
CA GLU A 163 -2.63 38.47 -17.49
C GLU A 163 -3.75 38.61 -18.53
N LEU A 164 -4.71 37.67 -18.56
CA LEU A 164 -5.89 37.76 -19.43
C LEU A 164 -6.77 38.97 -19.10
N GLN A 165 -7.01 39.28 -17.82
CA GLN A 165 -7.75 40.48 -17.42
C GLN A 165 -7.04 41.76 -17.86
N ASN A 166 -5.73 41.87 -17.63
CA ASN A 166 -4.97 43.05 -18.03
C ASN A 166 -4.95 43.26 -19.55
N LEU A 167 -4.89 42.18 -20.34
CA LEU A 167 -4.98 42.26 -21.81
C LEU A 167 -6.37 42.71 -22.26
N ASN A 168 -7.43 42.16 -21.67
CA ASN A 168 -8.81 42.52 -22.00
C ASN A 168 -9.13 43.98 -21.62
N ASP A 169 -8.61 44.46 -20.48
CA ASP A 169 -8.72 45.86 -20.07
C ASP A 169 -7.99 46.80 -21.05
N LEU A 170 -6.84 46.38 -21.58
CA LEU A 170 -6.09 47.13 -22.58
C LEU A 170 -6.84 47.19 -23.92
N GLU A 171 -7.43 46.08 -24.37
CA GLU A 171 -8.26 46.01 -25.58
C GLU A 171 -9.50 46.92 -25.48
N GLY A 172 -10.19 46.91 -24.33
CA GLY A 172 -11.33 47.80 -24.08
C GLY A 172 -10.96 49.28 -24.08
N LEU A 173 -9.77 49.65 -23.61
CA LEU A 173 -9.25 51.01 -23.70
C LEU A 173 -8.92 51.43 -25.15
N THR A 174 -8.39 50.52 -25.97
CA THR A 174 -8.16 50.79 -27.41
C THR A 174 -9.46 50.95 -28.20
N GLU A 175 -10.47 50.10 -27.98
CA GLU A 175 -11.78 50.27 -28.63
C GLU A 175 -12.48 51.58 -28.23
N SER A 176 -12.28 52.05 -27.00
CA SER A 176 -12.82 53.33 -26.57
C SER A 176 -12.09 54.51 -27.21
N LYS A 177 -10.82 54.35 -27.60
CA LYS A 177 -10.01 55.42 -28.21
C LYS A 177 -10.31 55.61 -29.69
N ASP A 178 -10.68 54.56 -30.41
CA ASP A 178 -11.07 54.64 -31.83
C ASP A 178 -12.50 55.17 -32.05
N ARG A 179 -13.25 55.42 -30.96
CA ARG A 179 -14.62 55.94 -30.99
C ARG A 179 -14.73 57.46 -30.79
N PHE A 180 -13.60 58.16 -30.65
CA PHE A 180 -13.51 59.62 -30.53
C PHE A 180 -12.71 60.25 -31.68
#